data_AF-A0AAU9NGK8-F1
#
_entry.id   AF-A0AAU9NGK8-F1
#
_cell.length_a   1.000
_cell.length_b   1.000
_cell.length_c   1.000
_cell.angle_alpha   90.00
_cell.angle_beta   90.00
_cell.angle_gamma   90.00
#
_symmetry.space_group_name_H-M   'P 1'
#
loop_
_entity.id
_entity.type
_entity.pdbx_description
1 polymer ?
#
loop_
_entity_poly.entity_id
_entity_poly.type
_entity_poly.pdbx_seq_one_letter_code
_entity_poly.pdbx_strand_id
1 'polypeptide(L)'
;MQVSNLILTYHCYHHQHRISSSLFLLRSMVTATSSSSSSSVAATSTGGGAFTTIAERVSLERDIKKSKFIAIAGHIPDERSAQSFLSEVQDPRATHNCWAYKVGNQYRSNDDGEPSGTAGKPIHSAIENSGLDRIMVVVIRHFGGIKLGTGGLVRAYGGVATECLKNAPTRLIKSQVRMGVEVSFDLLGVVYHQLQAFKAEEIKQDYDTGKDGITMVTFKISFDQAEALEEALKTNCSRNLVFYKH
;
A
#
# COMPACT_ATOMS: atom_id res chain seq x y z
N MET A 1 22.60 52.75 -42.51
CA MET A 1 22.28 54.14 -42.07
C MET A 1 21.18 54.02 -41.03
N GLN A 2 21.27 54.45 -39.78
CA GLN A 2 22.25 55.22 -39.04
C GLN A 2 22.01 54.95 -37.54
N VAL A 3 23.13 54.85 -36.83
CA VAL A 3 23.39 54.74 -35.39
C VAL A 3 22.78 55.84 -34.51
N SER A 4 22.48 55.51 -33.23
CA SER A 4 22.82 56.28 -32.00
C SER A 4 22.06 55.69 -30.77
N ASN A 5 22.68 54.94 -29.84
CA ASN A 5 23.52 55.34 -28.68
C ASN A 5 22.93 56.43 -27.76
N LEU A 6 22.63 56.06 -26.51
CA LEU A 6 22.95 56.90 -25.34
C LEU A 6 23.22 56.03 -24.10
N ILE A 7 24.47 56.10 -23.64
CA ILE A 7 24.97 55.70 -22.32
C ILE A 7 24.85 56.94 -21.42
N LEU A 8 24.44 56.77 -20.16
CA LEU A 8 24.96 57.60 -19.06
C LEU A 8 24.83 56.90 -17.70
N THR A 9 25.93 57.01 -16.97
CA THR A 9 26.38 56.33 -15.77
C THR A 9 26.19 57.18 -14.51
N TYR A 10 26.48 56.56 -13.35
CA TYR A 10 26.78 57.14 -12.02
C TYR A 10 25.54 57.47 -11.14
N HIS A 11 25.49 57.18 -9.83
CA HIS A 11 26.54 57.38 -8.82
C HIS A 11 26.38 56.47 -7.58
N CYS A 12 27.52 56.16 -6.98
CA CYS A 12 27.75 55.44 -5.73
C CYS A 12 27.73 56.44 -4.55
N TYR A 13 27.18 56.07 -3.39
CA TYR A 13 27.45 56.79 -2.14
C TYR A 13 27.67 55.82 -0.97
N HIS A 14 28.92 55.82 -0.50
CA HIS A 14 29.39 55.36 0.81
C HIS A 14 28.82 56.26 1.92
N HIS A 15 28.42 55.72 3.07
CA HIS A 15 28.97 56.16 4.35
C HIS A 15 28.78 55.15 5.48
N GLN A 16 29.75 55.16 6.40
CA GLN A 16 30.06 54.17 7.41
C GLN A 16 30.01 54.83 8.81
N HIS A 17 29.83 53.99 9.84
CA HIS A 17 30.25 54.12 11.25
C HIS A 17 29.53 55.11 12.21
N ARG A 18 28.91 54.58 13.28
CA ARG A 18 29.47 54.37 14.64
C ARG A 18 28.38 53.83 15.61
N ILE A 19 28.57 52.67 16.25
CA ILE A 19 28.98 52.42 17.65
C ILE A 19 27.98 52.89 18.73
N SER A 20 27.39 51.96 19.51
CA SER A 20 27.62 51.81 20.96
C SER A 20 26.90 50.60 21.60
N SER A 21 27.72 49.69 22.16
CA SER A 21 27.59 48.96 23.44
C SER A 21 26.23 48.49 23.97
N SER A 22 26.09 47.18 24.25
CA SER A 22 26.26 46.66 25.62
C SER A 22 26.22 45.13 25.68
N LEU A 23 27.01 44.61 26.62
CA LEU A 23 27.24 43.25 27.09
C LEU A 23 26.02 42.31 27.08
N PHE A 24 26.22 41.06 26.63
CA PHE A 24 25.88 39.89 27.44
C PHE A 24 26.80 38.71 27.08
N LEU A 25 27.63 38.33 28.05
CA LEU A 25 28.38 37.09 28.11
C LEU A 25 27.44 35.97 28.55
N LEU A 26 27.35 34.87 27.80
CA LEU A 26 27.42 33.54 28.39
C LEU A 26 27.85 32.49 27.35
N ARG A 27 29.05 31.96 27.58
CA ARG A 27 29.59 30.72 27.03
C ARG A 27 28.67 29.55 27.41
N SER A 28 28.37 28.67 26.46
CA SER A 28 28.23 27.23 26.76
C SER A 28 28.39 26.37 25.49
N MET A 29 29.50 25.63 25.52
CA MET A 29 29.73 24.27 25.02
C MET A 29 29.26 23.87 23.61
N VAL A 30 30.28 23.77 22.75
CA VAL A 30 30.31 22.95 21.54
C VAL A 30 30.35 21.47 21.95
N THR A 31 29.38 20.69 21.48
CA THR A 31 29.50 19.23 21.33
C THR A 31 29.09 18.88 19.92
N ALA A 32 30.10 18.64 19.08
CA ALA A 32 29.94 17.95 17.81
C ALA A 32 29.71 16.47 18.10
N THR A 33 28.54 15.95 17.73
CA THR A 33 28.31 14.51 17.63
C THR A 33 27.97 14.15 16.20
N SER A 34 28.75 13.21 15.71
CA SER A 34 28.81 12.65 14.38
C SER A 34 27.53 11.92 13.96
N SER A 35 27.26 12.03 12.66
CA SER A 35 26.43 11.17 11.83
C SER A 35 26.27 9.71 12.30
N SER A 36 25.02 9.25 12.34
CA SER A 36 24.69 7.89 11.90
C SER A 36 23.31 7.91 11.26
N SER A 37 23.32 7.92 9.94
CA SER A 37 22.19 7.61 9.08
C SER A 37 21.78 6.15 9.32
N SER A 38 20.78 5.94 10.17
CA SER A 38 20.08 4.66 10.25
C SER A 38 18.98 4.64 9.19
N SER A 39 19.39 4.31 7.97
CA SER A 39 18.49 3.76 6.95
C SER A 39 17.90 2.46 7.50
N SER A 40 16.80 2.57 8.23
CA SER A 40 15.96 1.45 8.58
C SER A 40 15.31 0.99 7.27
N VAL A 41 15.85 -0.08 6.72
CA VAL A 41 15.16 -0.88 5.71
C VAL A 41 13.83 -1.27 6.36
N ALA A 42 12.76 -0.64 5.90
CA ALA A 42 11.42 -0.95 6.34
C ALA A 42 11.19 -2.43 6.04
N ALA A 43 11.21 -3.25 7.10
CA ALA A 43 10.74 -4.60 7.06
C ALA A 43 9.30 -4.53 6.53
N THR A 44 9.14 -4.95 5.27
CA THR A 44 7.84 -5.07 4.64
C THR A 44 7.14 -6.21 5.37
N SER A 45 6.39 -5.88 6.42
CA SER A 45 5.50 -6.81 7.09
C SER A 45 4.33 -7.08 6.16
N THR A 46 4.60 -7.90 5.14
CA THR A 46 3.57 -8.51 4.31
C THR A 46 2.79 -9.42 5.24
N GLY A 47 1.65 -8.94 5.74
CA GLY A 47 0.76 -9.71 6.61
C GLY A 47 0.40 -11.02 5.92
N GLY A 48 1.04 -12.11 6.35
CA GLY A 48 0.98 -13.44 5.75
C GLY A 48 -0.30 -14.19 6.11
N GLY A 49 -1.45 -13.53 6.11
CA GLY A 49 -2.77 -14.14 6.34
C GLY A 49 -3.58 -14.25 5.06
N ALA A 50 -4.60 -15.11 5.05
CA ALA A 50 -5.63 -15.05 4.02
C ALA A 50 -6.46 -13.76 4.19
N PHE A 51 -6.81 -13.09 3.10
CA PHE A 51 -7.64 -11.89 3.12
C PHE A 51 -8.63 -11.92 1.95
N THR A 52 -9.79 -11.28 2.12
CA THR A 52 -10.78 -11.14 1.05
C THR A 52 -10.60 -9.78 0.38
N THR A 53 -10.60 -9.76 -0.94
CA THR A 53 -10.50 -8.52 -1.73
C THR A 53 -11.56 -8.48 -2.82
N ILE A 54 -11.66 -7.36 -3.52
CA ILE A 54 -12.57 -7.18 -4.67
C ILE A 54 -12.03 -7.95 -5.88
N ALA A 55 -12.89 -8.71 -6.54
CA ALA A 55 -12.52 -9.52 -7.70
C ALA A 55 -12.35 -8.67 -8.97
N GLU A 56 -13.26 -7.74 -9.21
CA GLU A 56 -13.26 -6.83 -10.36
C GLU A 56 -13.73 -5.43 -9.96
N ARG A 57 -13.34 -4.41 -10.74
CA ARG A 57 -13.74 -3.03 -10.46
C ARG A 57 -15.27 -2.90 -10.48
N VAL A 58 -15.81 -2.23 -9.48
CA VAL A 58 -17.25 -1.96 -9.35
C VAL A 58 -17.50 -0.46 -9.25
N SER A 59 -18.63 -0.01 -9.76
CA SER A 59 -19.08 1.37 -9.67
C SER A 59 -20.55 1.48 -9.27
N LEU A 60 -20.90 2.50 -8.49
CA LEU A 60 -22.26 2.80 -8.07
C LEU A 60 -22.49 4.31 -8.10
N GLU A 61 -23.62 4.73 -8.68
CA GLU A 61 -24.05 6.14 -8.71
C GLU A 61 -25.27 6.37 -7.82
N ARG A 62 -25.27 7.50 -7.08
CA ARG A 62 -26.40 7.98 -6.28
C ARG A 62 -26.54 9.49 -6.37
N ASP A 63 -27.78 9.95 -6.55
CA ASP A 63 -28.14 11.36 -6.42
C ASP A 63 -28.62 11.67 -5.00
N ILE A 64 -27.97 12.62 -4.33
CA ILE A 64 -28.29 13.04 -2.96
C ILE A 64 -28.41 14.57 -2.94
N LYS A 65 -29.63 15.08 -2.72
CA LYS A 65 -29.93 16.52 -2.71
C LYS A 65 -29.34 17.24 -3.95
N LYS A 66 -29.65 16.72 -5.14
CA LYS A 66 -29.14 17.19 -6.45
C LYS A 66 -27.64 17.04 -6.69
N SER A 67 -26.85 16.66 -5.69
CA SER A 67 -25.44 16.32 -5.90
C SER A 67 -25.34 14.87 -6.36
N LYS A 68 -24.55 14.62 -7.40
CA LYS A 68 -24.26 13.28 -7.90
C LYS A 68 -23.02 12.73 -7.20
N PHE A 69 -23.10 11.50 -6.71
CA PHE A 69 -22.00 10.76 -6.11
C PHE A 69 -21.77 9.47 -6.88
N ILE A 70 -20.54 9.23 -7.33
CA ILE A 70 -20.13 8.03 -8.05
C ILE A 70 -19.02 7.37 -7.26
N ALA A 71 -19.30 6.24 -6.61
CA ALA A 71 -18.28 5.43 -5.96
C ALA A 71 -17.70 4.42 -6.95
N ILE A 72 -16.38 4.35 -7.04
CA ILE A 72 -15.64 3.36 -7.81
C ILE A 72 -14.70 2.64 -6.84
N ALA A 73 -14.83 1.32 -6.75
CA ALA A 73 -14.00 0.49 -5.88
C ALA A 73 -13.24 -0.56 -6.67
N GLY A 74 -12.03 -0.89 -6.23
CA GLY A 74 -11.23 -1.93 -6.87
C GLY A 74 -10.04 -2.39 -6.04
N HIS A 75 -9.45 -3.50 -6.48
CA HIS A 75 -8.27 -4.08 -5.86
C HIS A 75 -7.01 -3.24 -6.12
N ILE A 76 -6.20 -3.04 -5.07
CA ILE A 76 -4.85 -2.50 -5.16
C ILE A 76 -3.87 -3.42 -4.40
N PRO A 77 -2.84 -3.99 -5.03
CA PRO A 77 -1.98 -4.98 -4.37
C PRO A 77 -1.08 -4.37 -3.28
N ASP A 78 -0.73 -3.10 -3.44
CA ASP A 78 0.16 -2.33 -2.58
C ASP A 78 -0.20 -0.84 -2.58
N GLU A 79 0.43 -0.06 -1.68
CA GLU A 79 0.20 1.39 -1.57
C GLU A 79 0.63 2.17 -2.81
N ARG A 80 1.64 1.69 -3.54
CA ARG A 80 2.17 2.37 -4.73
C ARG A 80 1.15 2.37 -5.86
N SER A 81 0.32 1.33 -5.90
CA SER A 81 -0.75 1.15 -6.87
C SER A 81 -1.94 2.10 -6.64
N ALA A 82 -2.08 2.70 -5.44
CA ALA A 82 -3.20 3.58 -5.11
C ALA A 82 -3.23 4.84 -6.01
N GLN A 83 -2.07 5.44 -6.28
CA GLN A 83 -2.01 6.65 -7.11
C GLN A 83 -2.37 6.35 -8.56
N SER A 84 -1.92 5.21 -9.11
CA SER A 84 -2.30 4.76 -10.45
C SER A 84 -3.82 4.54 -10.54
N PHE A 85 -4.39 3.85 -9.55
CA PHE A 85 -5.84 3.63 -9.48
C PHE A 85 -6.62 4.95 -9.47
N LEU A 86 -6.21 5.92 -8.64
CA LEU A 86 -6.85 7.23 -8.59
C LEU A 86 -6.78 7.93 -9.96
N SER A 87 -5.61 7.94 -10.59
CA SER A 87 -5.42 8.59 -11.90
C SER A 87 -6.26 7.96 -13.00
N GLU A 88 -6.55 6.65 -12.93
CA GLU A 88 -7.41 5.95 -13.88
C GLU A 88 -8.89 6.31 -13.75
N VAL A 89 -9.37 6.55 -12.51
CA VAL A 89 -10.82 6.65 -12.25
C VAL A 89 -11.31 8.05 -11.90
N GLN A 90 -10.41 8.97 -11.53
CA GLN A 90 -10.79 10.35 -11.21
C GLN A 90 -11.47 11.04 -12.39
N ASP A 91 -12.39 11.95 -12.09
CA ASP A 91 -12.95 12.88 -13.08
C ASP A 91 -12.40 14.29 -12.81
N PRO A 92 -11.56 14.85 -13.71
CA PRO A 92 -11.06 16.22 -13.58
C PRO A 92 -12.14 17.30 -13.62
N ARG A 93 -13.36 16.98 -14.08
CA ARG A 93 -14.51 17.90 -14.13
C ARG A 93 -15.38 17.81 -12.88
N ALA A 94 -15.13 16.84 -12.00
CA ALA A 94 -15.85 16.72 -10.75
C ALA A 94 -15.49 17.84 -9.78
N THR A 95 -16.38 18.10 -8.83
CA THR A 95 -16.11 19.05 -7.76
C THR A 95 -15.07 18.49 -6.80
N HIS A 96 -15.17 17.21 -6.46
CA HIS A 96 -14.24 16.50 -5.59
C HIS A 96 -14.11 15.03 -6.02
N ASN A 97 -12.92 14.47 -5.91
CA ASN A 97 -12.54 13.08 -6.10
C ASN A 97 -12.00 12.54 -4.77
N CYS A 98 -12.85 12.46 -3.74
CA CYS A 98 -12.44 12.01 -2.41
C CYS A 98 -12.15 10.50 -2.43
N TRP A 99 -11.22 10.03 -1.62
CA TRP A 99 -10.85 8.62 -1.65
C TRP A 99 -10.33 8.08 -0.34
N ALA A 100 -10.34 6.76 -0.21
CA ALA A 100 -9.59 6.04 0.81
C ALA A 100 -9.10 4.70 0.28
N TYR A 101 -8.03 4.18 0.87
CA TYR A 101 -7.56 2.82 0.62
C TYR A 101 -7.16 2.10 1.91
N LYS A 102 -7.12 0.77 1.84
CA LYS A 102 -6.57 -0.11 2.87
C LYS A 102 -5.75 -1.22 2.22
N VAL A 103 -4.53 -1.42 2.71
CA VAL A 103 -3.60 -2.49 2.34
C VAL A 103 -2.99 -3.06 3.64
N GLY A 104 -3.61 -4.11 4.17
CA GLY A 104 -3.29 -4.65 5.49
C GLY A 104 -3.50 -3.61 6.59
N ASN A 105 -2.43 -3.33 7.33
CA ASN A 105 -2.41 -2.31 8.39
C ASN A 105 -2.21 -0.89 7.84
N GLN A 106 -1.81 -0.75 6.58
CA GLN A 106 -1.61 0.55 5.95
C GLN A 106 -2.93 1.05 5.38
N TYR A 107 -3.25 2.31 5.67
CA TYR A 107 -4.44 2.95 5.15
C TYR A 107 -4.20 4.44 5.00
N ARG A 108 -4.95 5.05 4.08
CA ARG A 108 -4.94 6.50 3.89
C ARG A 108 -6.29 6.94 3.36
N SER A 109 -6.64 8.19 3.63
CA SER A 109 -7.82 8.83 3.08
C SER A 109 -7.54 10.29 2.73
N ASN A 110 -8.34 10.84 1.83
CA ASN A 110 -8.24 12.22 1.36
C ASN A 110 -9.63 12.78 1.07
N ASP A 111 -9.88 13.99 1.58
CA ASP A 111 -11.15 14.70 1.42
C ASP A 111 -11.21 15.53 0.11
N ASP A 112 -10.11 15.65 -0.65
CA ASP A 112 -10.02 16.38 -1.92
C ASP A 112 -10.71 17.76 -1.93
N GLY A 113 -10.50 18.56 -0.88
CA GLY A 113 -11.07 19.91 -0.76
C GLY A 113 -12.47 19.95 -0.13
N GLU A 114 -13.10 18.83 0.18
CA GLU A 114 -14.23 18.79 1.12
C GLU A 114 -13.79 19.23 2.53
N PRO A 115 -14.72 19.66 3.40
CA PRO A 115 -14.41 19.92 4.80
C PRO A 115 -13.71 18.71 5.46
N SER A 116 -12.66 18.97 6.23
CA SER A 116 -11.81 17.91 6.78
C SER A 116 -12.58 16.84 7.53
N GLY A 117 -12.33 15.58 7.20
CA GLY A 117 -12.93 14.39 7.80
C GLY A 117 -14.37 14.11 7.37
N THR A 118 -14.92 14.83 6.39
CA THR A 118 -16.31 14.64 5.94
C THR A 118 -16.47 13.70 4.75
N ALA A 119 -15.37 13.31 4.09
CA ALA A 119 -15.41 12.43 2.93
C ALA A 119 -14.45 11.24 3.06
N GLY A 120 -13.14 11.48 3.12
CA GLY A 120 -12.12 10.44 3.15
C GLY A 120 -12.26 9.49 4.34
N LYS A 121 -12.47 10.03 5.55
CA LYS A 121 -12.68 9.21 6.76
C LYS A 121 -13.92 8.32 6.65
N PRO A 122 -15.11 8.84 6.28
CA PRO A 122 -16.29 8.00 6.01
C PRO A 122 -16.07 6.90 4.97
N ILE A 123 -15.35 7.18 3.87
CA ILE A 123 -15.00 6.16 2.86
C ILE A 123 -14.12 5.08 3.48
N HIS A 124 -13.11 5.46 4.28
CA HIS A 124 -12.26 4.51 4.98
C HIS A 124 -13.05 3.64 5.96
N SER A 125 -13.95 4.23 6.76
CA SER A 125 -14.82 3.46 7.66
C SER A 125 -15.71 2.46 6.89
N ALA A 126 -16.16 2.81 5.68
CA ALA A 126 -16.89 1.87 4.83
C ALA A 126 -16.01 0.69 4.39
N ILE A 127 -14.73 0.93 4.07
CA ILE A 127 -13.75 -0.13 3.77
C ILE A 127 -13.54 -1.03 4.99
N GLU A 128 -13.29 -0.46 6.17
CA GLU A 128 -13.07 -1.24 7.39
C GLU A 128 -14.28 -2.13 7.73
N ASN A 129 -15.49 -1.56 7.67
CA ASN A 129 -16.73 -2.28 7.96
C ASN A 129 -17.07 -3.36 6.93
N SER A 130 -16.49 -3.30 5.72
CA SER A 130 -16.71 -4.32 4.69
C SER A 130 -15.96 -5.63 4.96
N GLY A 131 -14.92 -5.60 5.80
CA GLY A 131 -14.02 -6.74 6.00
C GLY A 131 -13.10 -7.05 4.81
N LEU A 132 -13.10 -6.19 3.79
CA LEU A 132 -12.24 -6.32 2.62
C LEU A 132 -10.88 -5.66 2.86
N ASP A 133 -9.85 -6.22 2.24
CA ASP A 133 -8.49 -5.71 2.29
C ASP A 133 -7.87 -5.59 0.89
N ARG A 134 -6.82 -4.78 0.78
CA ARG A 134 -6.11 -4.46 -0.47
C ARG A 134 -7.05 -3.87 -1.51
N ILE A 135 -7.78 -2.84 -1.09
CA ILE A 135 -8.75 -2.15 -1.93
C ILE A 135 -8.64 -0.64 -1.79
N MET A 136 -9.08 0.04 -2.84
CA MET A 136 -9.27 1.48 -2.87
C MET A 136 -10.71 1.79 -3.27
N VAL A 137 -11.25 2.86 -2.70
CA VAL A 137 -12.53 3.44 -3.07
C VAL A 137 -12.32 4.92 -3.37
N VAL A 138 -12.74 5.34 -4.55
CA VAL A 138 -12.81 6.75 -4.97
C VAL A 138 -14.28 7.12 -5.08
N VAL A 139 -14.69 8.19 -4.42
CA VAL A 139 -16.04 8.75 -4.52
C VAL A 139 -15.95 10.11 -5.18
N ILE A 140 -16.44 10.16 -6.42
CA ILE A 140 -16.48 11.34 -7.27
C ILE A 140 -17.78 12.08 -6.97
N ARG A 141 -17.70 13.38 -6.73
CA ARG A 141 -18.87 14.23 -6.45
C ARG A 141 -18.99 15.36 -7.46
N HIS A 142 -20.16 15.50 -8.05
CA HIS A 142 -20.57 16.73 -8.75
C HIS A 142 -21.56 17.50 -7.88
N PHE A 143 -21.21 18.74 -7.50
CA PHE A 143 -22.04 19.57 -6.65
C PHE A 143 -23.35 19.99 -7.35
N GLY A 144 -24.47 19.74 -6.67
CA GLY A 144 -25.82 20.01 -7.19
C GLY A 144 -26.45 21.36 -6.85
N GLY A 145 -25.69 22.30 -6.30
CA GLY A 145 -26.21 23.60 -5.84
C GLY A 145 -26.82 23.61 -4.43
N ILE A 146 -27.02 22.44 -3.79
CA ILE A 146 -27.56 22.35 -2.43
C ILE A 146 -26.48 21.84 -1.48
N LYS A 147 -26.15 22.62 -0.45
CA LYS A 147 -25.20 22.23 0.60
C LYS A 147 -25.78 21.11 1.47
N LEU A 148 -25.00 20.05 1.70
CA LEU A 148 -25.40 18.91 2.53
C LEU A 148 -25.16 19.15 4.04
N GLY A 149 -24.24 20.05 4.38
CA GLY A 149 -23.71 20.22 5.74
C GLY A 149 -22.80 19.05 6.16
N THR A 150 -22.02 19.21 7.23
CA THR A 150 -21.02 18.22 7.70
C THR A 150 -21.60 16.82 7.86
N GLY A 151 -22.70 16.68 8.62
CA GLY A 151 -23.34 15.38 8.84
C GLY A 151 -24.05 14.82 7.60
N GLY A 152 -24.37 15.66 6.61
CA GLY A 152 -24.90 15.21 5.33
C GLY A 152 -23.82 14.63 4.42
N LEU A 153 -22.65 15.28 4.37
CA LEU A 153 -21.48 14.80 3.62
C LEU A 153 -20.99 13.47 4.17
N VAL A 154 -20.81 13.36 5.49
CA VAL A 154 -20.38 12.13 6.16
C VAL A 154 -21.27 10.95 5.78
N ARG A 155 -22.61 11.13 5.82
CA ARG A 155 -23.56 10.08 5.45
C ARG A 155 -23.58 9.79 3.95
N ALA A 156 -23.41 10.80 3.10
CA ALA A 156 -23.37 10.61 1.65
C ALA A 156 -22.15 9.80 1.22
N TYR A 157 -20.93 10.25 1.60
CA TYR A 157 -19.69 9.56 1.24
C TYR A 157 -19.59 8.16 1.81
N GLY A 158 -19.85 8.01 3.12
CA GLY A 158 -19.82 6.69 3.76
C GLY A 158 -20.89 5.77 3.19
N GLY A 159 -22.12 6.24 3.02
CA GLY A 159 -23.25 5.44 2.52
C GLY A 159 -23.04 4.94 1.09
N VAL A 160 -22.59 5.82 0.19
CA VAL A 160 -22.33 5.46 -1.22
C VAL A 160 -21.15 4.50 -1.34
N ALA A 161 -20.09 4.69 -0.54
CA ALA A 161 -18.98 3.74 -0.47
C ALA A 161 -19.42 2.36 0.07
N THR A 162 -20.18 2.32 1.18
CA THR A 162 -20.70 1.06 1.75
C THR A 162 -21.59 0.31 0.75
N GLU A 163 -22.48 1.02 0.06
CA GLU A 163 -23.36 0.40 -0.93
C GLU A 163 -22.58 -0.15 -2.14
N CYS A 164 -21.56 0.58 -2.61
CA CYS A 164 -20.68 0.12 -3.68
C CYS A 164 -19.94 -1.17 -3.28
N LEU A 165 -19.37 -1.21 -2.07
CA LEU A 165 -18.65 -2.38 -1.56
C LEU A 165 -19.56 -3.58 -1.30
N LYS A 166 -20.80 -3.37 -0.86
CA LYS A 166 -21.78 -4.44 -0.63
C LYS A 166 -22.12 -5.21 -1.91
N ASN A 167 -22.10 -4.53 -3.05
CA ASN A 167 -22.40 -5.12 -4.36
C ASN A 167 -21.14 -5.60 -5.10
N ALA A 168 -19.96 -5.46 -4.50
CA ALA A 168 -18.72 -5.86 -5.14
C ALA A 168 -18.57 -7.39 -5.14
N PRO A 169 -18.27 -8.03 -6.28
CA PRO A 169 -17.85 -9.42 -6.29
C PRO A 169 -16.49 -9.54 -5.57
N THR A 170 -16.34 -10.57 -4.75
CA THR A 170 -15.17 -10.74 -3.89
C THR A 170 -14.42 -12.02 -4.23
N ARG A 171 -13.12 -12.05 -3.90
CA ARG A 171 -12.30 -13.26 -3.95
C ARG A 171 -11.44 -13.37 -2.70
N LEU A 172 -11.25 -14.60 -2.23
CA LEU A 172 -10.30 -14.90 -1.16
C LEU A 172 -8.89 -15.02 -1.75
N ILE A 173 -7.93 -14.28 -1.20
CA ILE A 173 -6.51 -14.43 -1.49
C ILE A 173 -5.88 -15.11 -0.29
N LYS A 174 -5.30 -16.30 -0.52
CA LYS A 174 -4.48 -16.98 0.47
C LYS A 174 -3.04 -16.50 0.32
N SER A 175 -2.45 -15.97 1.39
CA SER A 175 -1.02 -15.65 1.38
C SER A 175 -0.23 -16.93 1.11
N GLN A 176 0.71 -16.85 0.18
CA GLN A 176 1.63 -17.95 -0.09
C GLN A 176 2.97 -17.70 0.61
N VAL A 177 3.56 -18.77 1.14
CA VAL A 177 4.92 -18.79 1.66
C VAL A 177 5.79 -19.62 0.73
N ARG A 178 7.06 -19.23 0.61
CA ARG A 178 8.05 -20.03 -0.10
C ARG A 178 8.80 -20.90 0.91
N MET A 179 8.84 -22.19 0.64
CA MET A 179 9.54 -23.18 1.44
C MET A 179 10.54 -23.94 0.59
N GLY A 180 11.61 -24.40 1.22
CA GLY A 180 12.62 -25.29 0.66
C GLY A 180 12.74 -26.54 1.52
N VAL A 181 12.98 -27.69 0.90
CA VAL A 181 13.29 -28.93 1.59
C VAL A 181 14.48 -29.61 0.94
N GLU A 182 15.47 -29.98 1.75
CA GLU A 182 16.54 -30.87 1.31
C GLU A 182 16.06 -32.31 1.38
N VAL A 183 16.12 -33.00 0.25
CA VAL A 183 15.60 -34.35 0.12
C VAL A 183 16.58 -35.24 -0.65
N SER A 184 16.69 -36.50 -0.22
CA SER A 184 17.44 -37.52 -0.96
C SER A 184 16.70 -37.92 -2.25
N PHE A 185 17.42 -38.24 -3.32
CA PHE A 185 16.79 -38.65 -4.59
C PHE A 185 15.77 -39.79 -4.43
N ASP A 186 16.03 -40.74 -3.52
CA ASP A 186 15.14 -41.88 -3.23
C ASP A 186 13.76 -41.45 -2.70
N LEU A 187 13.66 -40.27 -2.09
CA LEU A 187 12.45 -39.76 -1.45
C LEU A 187 11.72 -38.71 -2.31
N LEU A 188 12.26 -38.32 -3.46
CA LEU A 188 11.64 -37.32 -4.33
C LEU A 188 10.20 -37.68 -4.70
N GLY A 189 9.93 -38.94 -5.04
CA GLY A 189 8.59 -39.37 -5.42
C GLY A 189 7.56 -39.11 -4.31
N VAL A 190 7.91 -39.38 -3.05
CA VAL A 190 7.05 -39.14 -1.89
C VAL A 190 6.85 -37.64 -1.69
N VAL A 191 7.92 -36.84 -1.77
CA VAL A 191 7.83 -35.38 -1.62
C VAL A 191 6.94 -34.77 -2.70
N TYR A 192 7.15 -35.08 -3.97
CA TYR A 192 6.32 -34.56 -5.07
C TYR A 192 4.86 -34.98 -4.92
N HIS A 193 4.58 -36.21 -4.47
CA HIS A 193 3.21 -36.64 -4.20
C HIS A 193 2.55 -35.78 -3.11
N GLN A 194 3.25 -35.50 -2.01
CA GLN A 194 2.73 -34.62 -0.95
C GLN A 194 2.57 -33.18 -1.46
N LEU A 195 3.56 -32.63 -2.17
CA LEU A 195 3.47 -31.29 -2.75
C LEU A 195 2.25 -31.14 -3.68
N GLN A 196 1.95 -32.15 -4.50
CA GLN A 196 0.77 -32.16 -5.35
C GLN A 196 -0.53 -32.27 -4.54
N ALA A 197 -0.59 -33.13 -3.52
CA ALA A 197 -1.76 -33.28 -2.66
C ALA A 197 -2.14 -31.97 -1.95
N PHE A 198 -1.14 -31.17 -1.56
CA PHE A 198 -1.30 -29.86 -0.93
C PHE A 198 -1.34 -28.69 -1.94
N LYS A 199 -1.41 -28.97 -3.25
CA LYS A 199 -1.48 -27.97 -4.33
C LYS A 199 -0.36 -26.92 -4.25
N ALA A 200 0.87 -27.36 -3.94
CA ALA A 200 2.03 -26.48 -3.98
C ALA A 200 2.29 -25.98 -5.41
N GLU A 201 2.71 -24.73 -5.52
CA GLU A 201 2.97 -24.02 -6.77
C GLU A 201 4.47 -23.70 -6.91
N GLU A 202 4.91 -23.34 -8.13
CA GLU A 202 6.31 -22.98 -8.43
C GLU A 202 7.35 -23.98 -7.91
N ILE A 203 7.06 -25.29 -7.99
CA ILE A 203 7.98 -26.33 -7.54
C ILE A 203 9.22 -26.33 -8.45
N LYS A 204 10.38 -26.09 -7.85
CA LYS A 204 11.69 -26.05 -8.50
C LYS A 204 12.65 -26.96 -7.77
N GLN A 205 13.38 -27.76 -8.54
CA GLN A 205 14.43 -28.62 -8.04
C GLN A 205 15.78 -28.04 -8.42
N ASP A 206 16.65 -27.86 -7.42
CA ASP A 206 18.03 -27.43 -7.60
C ASP A 206 18.98 -28.62 -7.37
N TYR A 207 19.70 -28.98 -8.44
CA TYR A 207 20.63 -30.10 -8.48
C TYR A 207 22.05 -29.69 -8.06
N ASP A 208 22.37 -28.40 -8.00
CA ASP A 208 23.73 -27.89 -7.79
C ASP A 208 24.10 -27.75 -6.31
N THR A 209 23.11 -27.68 -5.41
CA THR A 209 23.31 -27.46 -3.97
C THR A 209 23.53 -28.71 -3.11
N GLY A 210 23.66 -29.90 -3.71
CA GLY A 210 23.70 -31.18 -2.98
C GLY A 210 25.10 -31.73 -2.69
N LYS A 211 25.30 -32.30 -1.48
CA LYS A 211 26.23 -33.42 -1.31
C LYS A 211 25.69 -34.64 -2.09
N ASP A 212 26.55 -35.61 -2.40
CA ASP A 212 26.17 -36.84 -3.12
C ASP A 212 24.82 -37.41 -2.64
N GLY A 213 23.84 -37.42 -3.54
CA GLY A 213 22.53 -38.05 -3.31
C GLY A 213 21.41 -37.18 -2.74
N ILE A 214 21.63 -35.86 -2.54
CA ILE A 214 20.63 -34.90 -1.99
C ILE A 214 20.38 -33.77 -2.99
N THR A 215 19.15 -33.25 -3.04
CA THR A 215 18.73 -32.11 -3.85
C THR A 215 17.84 -31.18 -3.04
N MET A 216 17.84 -29.89 -3.37
CA MET A 216 16.93 -28.91 -2.77
C MET A 216 15.67 -28.80 -3.62
N VAL A 217 14.50 -28.93 -3.00
CA VAL A 217 13.21 -28.67 -3.65
C VAL A 217 12.61 -27.42 -3.02
N THR A 218 12.42 -26.38 -3.81
CA THR A 218 11.74 -25.15 -3.41
C THR A 218 10.35 -25.07 -4.00
N PHE A 219 9.39 -24.56 -3.26
CA PHE A 219 7.99 -24.48 -3.68
C PHE A 219 7.26 -23.35 -2.94
N LYS A 220 6.12 -22.93 -3.48
CA LYS A 220 5.17 -22.04 -2.81
C LYS A 220 3.98 -22.84 -2.31
N ILE A 221 3.53 -22.55 -1.09
CA ILE A 221 2.32 -23.15 -0.53
C ILE A 221 1.51 -22.08 0.19
N SER A 222 0.20 -22.26 0.27
CA SER A 222 -0.64 -21.37 1.09
C SER A 222 -0.19 -21.42 2.55
N PHE A 223 -0.12 -20.27 3.21
CA PHE A 223 0.37 -20.12 4.59
C PHE A 223 -0.36 -21.03 5.58
N ASP A 224 -1.68 -21.18 5.41
CA ASP A 224 -2.54 -22.07 6.21
C ASP A 224 -2.21 -23.56 6.07
N GLN A 225 -1.48 -23.95 5.03
CA GLN A 225 -1.11 -25.34 4.76
C GLN A 225 0.38 -25.63 4.98
N ALA A 226 1.19 -24.62 5.28
CA ALA A 226 2.64 -24.76 5.41
C ALA A 226 3.03 -25.76 6.51
N GLU A 227 2.45 -25.63 7.71
CA GLU A 227 2.72 -26.53 8.83
C GLU A 227 2.21 -27.95 8.56
N ALA A 228 0.98 -28.07 8.04
CA ALA A 228 0.39 -29.36 7.73
C ALA A 228 1.17 -30.14 6.65
N LEU A 229 1.70 -29.46 5.63
CA LEU A 229 2.58 -30.07 4.64
C LEU A 229 3.91 -30.47 5.26
N GLU A 230 4.52 -29.62 6.10
CA GLU A 230 5.77 -29.93 6.79
C GLU A 230 5.64 -31.20 7.65
N GLU A 231 4.54 -31.33 8.40
CA GLU A 231 4.21 -32.53 9.16
C GLU A 231 3.99 -33.75 8.25
N ALA A 232 3.18 -33.61 7.19
CA ALA A 232 2.93 -34.71 6.25
C ALA A 232 4.22 -35.22 5.59
N LEU A 233 5.13 -34.32 5.24
CA LEU A 233 6.44 -34.68 4.70
C LEU A 233 7.30 -35.42 5.73
N LYS A 234 7.33 -34.96 6.99
CA LYS A 234 8.04 -35.66 8.08
C LYS A 234 7.46 -37.03 8.40
N THR A 235 6.13 -37.19 8.36
CA THR A 235 5.46 -38.47 8.64
C THR A 235 5.69 -39.49 7.52
N ASN A 236 5.67 -39.04 6.26
CA ASN A 236 5.78 -39.94 5.11
C ASN A 236 7.23 -40.20 4.66
N CYS A 237 8.20 -39.45 5.17
CA CYS A 237 9.62 -39.67 4.90
C CYS A 237 10.29 -40.36 6.08
N SER A 238 10.97 -41.48 5.82
CA SER A 238 11.65 -42.28 6.85
C SER A 238 12.93 -41.65 7.42
N ARG A 239 13.31 -40.45 6.96
CA ARG A 239 14.52 -39.71 7.34
C ARG A 239 14.16 -38.30 7.80
N ASN A 240 14.99 -37.71 8.67
CA ASN A 240 14.87 -36.30 9.05
C ASN A 240 15.07 -35.41 7.81
N LEU A 241 14.03 -34.67 7.43
CA LEU A 241 14.08 -33.64 6.41
C LEU A 241 14.48 -32.30 7.02
N VAL A 242 15.29 -31.53 6.29
CA VAL A 242 15.66 -30.16 6.68
C VAL A 242 14.83 -29.19 5.87
N PHE A 243 14.10 -28.31 6.56
CA PHE A 243 13.21 -27.32 5.95
C PHE A 243 13.79 -25.92 6.08
N TYR A 244 13.60 -25.13 5.02
CA TYR A 244 14.00 -23.74 4.92
C TYR A 244 12.76 -22.91 4.63
N LYS A 245 12.51 -21.87 5.43
CA LYS A 245 11.39 -20.92 5.23
C LYS A 245 11.97 -19.59 4.78
N HIS A 246 11.48 -19.06 3.65
CA HIS A 246 11.96 -17.82 3.04
C HIS A 246 10.92 -16.71 3.14
#